data_AF-A0A1A8GSM1-F1
#
_entry.id   AF-A0A1A8GSM1-F1
#
_cell.length_a   1.000
_cell.length_b   1.000
_cell.length_c   1.000
_cell.angle_alpha   90.00
_cell.angle_beta   90.00
_cell.angle_gamma   90.00
#
_symmetry.space_group_name_H-M   'P 1'
#
loop_
_entity.id
_entity.type
_entity.pdbx_description
1 polymer ?
#
loop_
_entity_poly.entity_id
_entity_poly.type
_entity_poly.pdbx_seq_one_letter_code
_entity_poly.pdbx_strand_id
1 'polypeptide(L)' 'MDYRYQQNSKVERFLKLGYALNDILRVLESLHRDAQTNDILEELIKTCSTGA' A
#
# COMPACT_ATOMS: atom_id res chain seq x y z
N MET A 1 2.66 -2.70 21.19
CA MET A 1 3.99 -2.23 20.73
C MET A 1 4.25 -2.76 19.32
N ASP A 2 3.30 -2.63 18.37
CA ASP A 2 3.30 -3.50 17.17
C ASP A 2 2.90 -2.78 15.86
N TYR A 3 2.61 -1.48 15.91
CA TYR A 3 2.09 -0.73 14.77
C TYR A 3 3.12 -0.57 13.63
N ARG A 4 4.42 -0.50 13.94
CA ARG A 4 5.49 -0.40 12.93
C ARG A 4 5.75 -1.72 12.20
N TYR A 5 5.45 -2.85 12.83
CA TYR A 5 5.64 -4.17 12.22
C TYR A 5 4.53 -4.47 11.21
N GLN A 6 3.27 -4.11 11.51
CA GLN A 6 2.16 -4.23 10.57
C GLN A 6 2.36 -3.38 9.30
N GLN A 7 2.89 -2.17 9.43
CA GLN A 7 3.21 -1.35 8.26
C GLN A 7 4.32 -1.97 7.42
N ASN A 8 5.41 -2.46 8.04
CA ASN A 8 6.48 -3.15 7.32
C ASN A 8 5.99 -4.41 6.60
N SER A 9 5.19 -5.24 7.29
CA SER A 9 4.66 -6.48 6.70
C SER A 9 3.72 -6.22 5.51
N LYS A 10 2.91 -5.15 5.58
CA LYS A 10 2.09 -4.71 4.43
C LYS A 10 2.98 -4.27 3.27
N VAL A 11 3.97 -3.40 3.52
CA VAL A 11 4.90 -2.91 2.49
C VAL A 11 5.65 -4.04 1.80
N GLU A 12 6.25 -4.97 2.56
CA GLU A 12 6.96 -6.12 2.01
C GLU A 12 6.07 -7.00 1.13
N ARG A 13 4.79 -7.15 1.50
CA ARG A 13 3.84 -7.95 0.71
C ARG A 13 3.57 -7.30 -0.65
N PHE A 14 3.39 -5.99 -0.70
CA PHE A 14 3.16 -5.27 -1.96
C PHE A 14 4.40 -5.21 -2.84
N LEU A 15 5.59 -5.07 -2.24
CA LEU A 15 6.85 -5.17 -2.96
C LEU A 15 7.01 -6.55 -3.62
N LYS A 16 6.69 -7.63 -2.91
CA LYS A 16 6.70 -9.00 -3.45
C LYS A 16 5.69 -9.22 -4.57
N LEU A 17 4.62 -8.42 -4.64
CA LEU A 17 3.64 -8.44 -5.72
C LEU A 17 4.09 -7.62 -6.95
N GLY A 18 5.20 -6.90 -6.86
CA GLY A 18 5.76 -6.11 -7.97
C GLY A 18 5.33 -4.65 -8.00
N TYR A 19 4.65 -4.14 -6.96
CA TYR A 19 4.33 -2.72 -6.87
C TYR A 19 5.55 -1.90 -6.47
N ALA A 20 5.68 -0.69 -7.03
CA ALA A 20 6.79 0.19 -6.69
C ALA A 20 6.63 0.72 -5.25
N LEU A 21 7.74 0.79 -4.52
CA LEU A 21 7.76 1.29 -3.14
C LEU A 21 7.10 2.68 -3.02
N ASN A 22 7.32 3.55 -4.01
CA ASN A 22 6.76 4.90 -4.01
C ASN A 22 5.22 4.89 -4.07
N ASP A 23 4.62 4.05 -4.93
CA ASP A 23 3.17 3.90 -5.02
C ASP A 23 2.59 3.38 -3.71
N ILE A 24 3.23 2.35 -3.13
CA ILE A 24 2.83 1.74 -1.87
C ILE A 24 2.87 2.78 -0.74
N LEU A 25 3.94 3.57 -0.64
CA LEU A 25 4.08 4.59 0.40
C LEU A 25 3.05 5.72 0.24
N ARG A 26 2.81 6.19 -0.99
CA ARG A 26 1.79 7.22 -1.26
C ARG A 26 0.39 6.75 -0.87
N VAL A 27 0.06 5.50 -1.19
CA VAL A 27 -1.22 4.89 -0.85
C VAL A 27 -1.34 4.67 0.67
N LEU A 28 -0.28 4.20 1.33
CA LEU A 28 -0.26 4.04 2.79
C LEU A 28 -0.32 5.36 3.56
N GLU A 29 0.20 6.44 2.98
CA GLU A 29 0.10 7.79 3.54
C GLU A 29 -1.30 8.39 3.34
N SER A 30 -1.94 8.10 2.21
CA SER A 30 -3.30 8.55 1.91
C SER A 30 -4.38 7.74 2.63
N LEU A 31 -4.12 6.46 2.92
CA LEU A 31 -5.06 5.58 3.59
C LEU A 31 -4.96 5.69 5.12
N HIS A 32 -6.11 5.59 5.77
CA HIS A 32 -6.19 5.60 7.22
C HIS A 32 -5.50 4.36 7.83
N ARG A 33 -5.07 4.43 9.10
CA ARG A 33 -4.31 3.33 9.75
C ARG A 33 -5.05 1.99 9.80
N ASP A 34 -6.36 2.01 9.63
CA ASP A 34 -7.23 0.82 9.62
C ASP A 34 -7.38 0.18 8.22
N ALA A 35 -6.82 0.79 7.18
CA ALA A 35 -6.94 0.30 5.82
C ALA A 35 -6.44 -1.15 5.70
N GLN A 36 -7.30 -2.00 5.14
CA GLN A 36 -7.00 -3.41 4.93
C GLN A 36 -6.16 -3.60 3.68
N THR A 37 -5.71 -4.83 3.46
CA THR A 37 -4.94 -5.15 2.24
C THR A 37 -5.75 -4.86 0.98
N ASN A 38 -7.07 -5.07 1.00
CA ASN A 38 -7.95 -4.81 -0.13
C ASN A 38 -8.05 -3.32 -0.44
N ASP A 39 -8.24 -2.46 0.56
CA ASP A 39 -8.26 -1.01 0.35
C ASP A 39 -6.96 -0.51 -0.29
N ILE A 40 -5.82 -1.04 0.17
CA ILE A 40 -4.49 -0.69 -0.37
C ILE A 40 -4.35 -1.21 -1.81
N LEU A 41 -4.82 -2.43 -2.12
CA LEU A 41 -4.82 -2.98 -3.49
C LEU A 41 -5.68 -2.13 -4.43
N GLU A 42 -6.88 -1.76 -3.99
CA GLU A 42 -7.80 -0.95 -4.79
C GLU A 42 -7.21 0.43 -5.08
N GLU A 43 -6.63 1.09 -4.08
CA GLU A 43 -5.99 2.39 -4.27
C GLU A 43 -4.74 2.29 -5.15
N LEU A 44 -3.93 1.24 -5.02
CA LEU A 44 -2.79 0.98 -5.90
C LEU A 44 -3.22 0.80 -7.36
N ILE A 45 -4.31 0.07 -7.60
CA ILE A 45 -4.83 -0.14 -8.96
C ILE A 45 -5.40 1.18 -9.52
N LYS A 46 -6.15 1.95 -8.72
CA LYS A 46 -6.70 3.25 -9.15
C LYS A 46 -5.60 4.26 -9.48
N THR A 47 -4.57 4.38 -8.63
CA THR A 47 -3.45 5.31 -8.88
C THR A 47 -2.58 4.86 -10.04
N CYS A 48 -2.39 3.56 -10.27
CA CYS A 48 -1.71 3.06 -11.46
C CYS A 48 -2.53 3.29 -12.75
N SER A 49 -3.87 3.27 -12.68
CA SER A 49 -4.73 3.38 -13.87
C SER A 49 -4.88 4.82 -14.40
N THR A 50 -4.52 5.84 -13.62
CA THR A 50 -4.64 7.25 -14.05
C THR A 50 -3.44 7.78 -14.86
N GLY A 51 -2.48 6.91 -15.19
CA GLY A 51 -1.28 7.23 -15.95
C GLY A 51 -1.28 6.79 -17.42
N ALA A 52 -2.45 6.53 -18.01
CA ALA A 52 -2.63 6.20 -19.43
C ALA A 52 -3.34 7.33 -20.19
#